data_AF-A0A157SS58-F1
#
_entry.id   AF-A0A157SS58-F1
#
_cell.length_a   1.000
_cell.length_b   1.000
_cell.length_c   1.000
_cell.angle_alpha   90.00
_cell.angle_beta   90.00
_cell.angle_gamma   90.00
#
_symmetry.space_group_name_H-M   'P 1'
#
loop_
_entity.id
_entity.type
_entity.pdbx_description
1 polymer ?
#
loop_
_entity_poly.entity_id
_entity_poly.type
_entity_poly.pdbx_seq_one_letter_code
_entity_poly.pdbx_strand_id
1 'polypeptide(L)'
;MDIDDRDMQVRRAKLKKWIFNHFPSITAFAKHYGLSQGEISSLLRDKSFGPRRARSLERALDLPPRYLESDDPTPPSKLEQLWPFAHSTYADYQDLSPFARTELDIRIGEFIAGAKAEKAAKAAKKRSKRPSR
;
A
#
# COMPACT_ATOMS: atom_id res chain seq x y z
N MET A 1 -16.18 -14.77 12.70
CA MET A 1 -15.05 -15.20 11.85
C MET A 1 -13.88 -14.32 12.22
N ASP A 2 -12.84 -14.92 12.78
CA ASP A 2 -11.64 -14.22 13.19
C ASP A 2 -10.89 -13.68 11.98
N ILE A 3 -10.33 -12.47 12.10
CA ILE A 3 -9.59 -11.78 11.02
C ILE A 3 -8.42 -12.66 10.52
N ASP A 4 -7.76 -13.36 11.45
CA ASP A 4 -6.67 -14.29 11.15
C ASP A 4 -7.10 -15.46 10.27
N ASP A 5 -8.31 -15.99 10.44
CA ASP A 5 -8.82 -17.09 9.62
C ASP A 5 -9.06 -16.67 8.17
N ARG A 6 -9.56 -15.45 7.98
CA ARG A 6 -9.77 -14.88 6.65
C ARG A 6 -8.43 -14.68 5.94
N ASP A 7 -7.45 -14.11 6.63
CA ASP A 7 -6.10 -13.90 6.08
C ASP A 7 -5.42 -15.22 5.71
N MET A 8 -5.59 -16.26 6.53
CA MET A 8 -5.08 -17.60 6.22
C MET A 8 -5.72 -18.17 4.94
N GLN A 9 -7.03 -17.98 4.75
CA GLN A 9 -7.71 -18.43 3.54
C GLN A 9 -7.24 -17.69 2.29
N VAL A 10 -7.06 -16.36 2.37
CA VAL A 10 -6.53 -15.54 1.26
C VAL A 10 -5.15 -16.05 0.83
N ARG A 11 -4.23 -16.23 1.79
CA ARG A 11 -2.88 -16.73 1.51
C ARG A 11 -2.93 -18.10 0.82
N ARG A 12 -3.77 -19.02 1.30
CA ARG A 12 -3.93 -20.36 0.71
C ARG A 12 -4.46 -20.28 -0.72
N ALA A 13 -5.51 -19.50 -0.95
CA ALA A 13 -6.13 -19.35 -2.26
C ALA A 13 -5.14 -18.78 -3.29
N LYS A 14 -4.36 -17.77 -2.88
CA LYS A 14 -3.33 -17.17 -3.74
C LYS A 14 -2.18 -18.11 -4.03
N LEU A 15 -1.64 -18.78 -3.03
CA LEU A 15 -0.58 -19.76 -3.23
C LEU A 15 -1.05 -20.88 -4.16
N LYS A 16 -2.29 -21.36 -3.97
CA LYS A 16 -2.91 -22.36 -4.84
C LYS A 16 -3.01 -21.86 -6.29
N LYS A 17 -3.57 -20.67 -6.49
CA LYS A 17 -3.71 -20.04 -7.82
C LYS A 17 -2.35 -19.88 -8.51
N TRP A 18 -1.34 -19.41 -7.77
CA TRP A 18 -0.01 -19.21 -8.31
C TRP A 18 0.65 -20.53 -8.72
N ILE A 19 0.56 -21.57 -7.88
CA ILE A 19 1.09 -22.91 -8.20
C ILE A 19 0.45 -23.45 -9.47
N PHE A 20 -0.89 -23.44 -9.58
CA PHE A 20 -1.58 -24.00 -10.75
C PHE A 20 -1.41 -23.17 -12.03
N ASN A 21 -0.99 -21.90 -11.92
CA ASN A 21 -0.68 -21.07 -13.08
C ASN A 21 0.73 -21.35 -13.66
N HIS A 22 1.68 -21.78 -12.82
CA HIS A 22 3.08 -22.00 -13.23
C HIS A 22 3.44 -23.48 -13.34
N PHE A 23 2.70 -24.36 -12.68
CA PHE A 23 2.98 -25.80 -12.62
C PHE A 23 1.71 -26.62 -12.85
N PRO A 24 1.81 -27.77 -13.52
CA PRO A 24 0.67 -28.66 -13.75
C PRO A 24 0.19 -29.36 -12.48
N SER A 25 1.04 -29.49 -11.45
CA SER A 25 0.70 -30.15 -10.19
C SER A 25 1.53 -29.64 -9.01
N ILE A 26 1.01 -29.85 -7.79
CA ILE A 26 1.72 -29.55 -6.54
C ILE A 26 3.02 -30.36 -6.44
N THR A 27 3.04 -31.60 -6.96
CA THR A 27 4.24 -32.45 -6.98
C THR A 27 5.32 -31.87 -7.88
N ALA A 28 4.95 -31.33 -9.05
CA ALA A 28 5.90 -30.67 -9.96
C ALA A 28 6.49 -29.40 -9.31
N PHE A 29 5.64 -28.59 -8.67
CA PHE A 29 6.06 -27.44 -7.89
C PHE A 29 7.03 -27.82 -6.76
N ALA A 30 6.67 -28.83 -5.95
CA ALA A 30 7.47 -29.31 -4.83
C ALA A 30 8.84 -29.80 -5.29
N LYS A 31 8.89 -30.55 -6.42
CA LYS A 31 10.14 -31.02 -7.02
C LYS A 31 11.01 -29.88 -7.55
N HIS A 32 10.39 -28.86 -8.16
CA HIS A 32 11.10 -27.70 -8.71
C HIS A 32 11.80 -26.85 -7.64
N TYR A 33 11.13 -26.62 -6.50
CA TYR A 33 11.66 -25.81 -5.40
C TYR A 33 12.33 -26.61 -4.28
N GLY A 34 12.46 -27.93 -4.41
CA GLY A 34 13.03 -28.79 -3.37
C GLY A 34 12.21 -28.82 -2.07
N LEU A 35 10.90 -28.61 -2.15
CA LEU A 35 9.98 -28.58 -1.01
C LEU A 35 9.32 -29.95 -0.80
N SER A 36 8.92 -30.26 0.44
CA SER A 36 8.16 -31.48 0.71
C SER A 36 6.72 -31.37 0.19
N GLN A 37 6.34 -32.26 -0.72
CA GLN A 37 4.98 -32.31 -1.28
C GLN A 37 3.91 -32.38 -0.17
N GLY A 38 4.16 -33.20 0.85
CA GLY A 38 3.23 -33.37 1.98
C GLY A 38 3.03 -32.08 2.75
N GLU A 39 4.10 -31.31 2.98
CA GLU A 39 4.01 -30.04 3.67
C GLU A 39 3.21 -28.99 2.90
N ILE A 40 3.42 -28.89 1.58
CA ILE A 40 2.68 -27.97 0.73
C ILE A 40 1.21 -28.39 0.64
N SER A 41 0.94 -29.69 0.50
CA SER A 41 -0.44 -30.20 0.47
C SER A 41 -1.18 -29.94 1.78
N SER A 42 -0.53 -30.12 2.94
CA SER A 42 -1.11 -29.79 4.24
C SER A 42 -1.30 -28.28 4.42
N LEU A 43 -0.36 -27.46 3.95
CA LEU A 43 -0.46 -25.99 4.00
C LEU A 43 -1.67 -25.47 3.23
N LEU A 44 -1.97 -26.08 2.06
CA LEU A 44 -3.10 -25.73 1.22
C LEU A 44 -4.44 -26.27 1.74
N ARG A 45 -4.46 -27.28 2.62
CA ARG A 45 -5.69 -27.83 3.23
C ARG A 45 -6.07 -27.10 4.50
N ASP A 46 -5.30 -27.30 5.56
CA ASP A 46 -5.73 -27.05 6.94
C ASP A 46 -4.62 -26.49 7.84
N LYS A 47 -3.35 -26.74 7.50
CA LYS A 47 -2.23 -26.34 8.36
C LYS A 47 -2.11 -24.83 8.47
N SER A 48 -1.73 -24.34 9.65
CA SER A 48 -1.65 -22.91 9.94
C SER A 48 -0.74 -22.19 8.96
N PHE A 49 -1.30 -21.18 8.27
CA PHE A 49 -0.58 -20.39 7.27
C PHE A 49 -0.31 -18.98 7.77
N GLY A 50 0.55 -18.89 8.77
CA GLY A 50 0.94 -17.64 9.40
C GLY A 50 1.82 -16.74 8.52
N PRO A 51 1.94 -15.45 8.86
CA PRO A 51 2.66 -14.45 8.08
C PRO A 51 4.14 -14.81 7.91
N ARG A 52 4.81 -15.31 8.96
CA ARG A 52 6.23 -15.72 8.88
C ARG A 52 6.48 -16.78 7.82
N ARG A 53 5.57 -17.75 7.69
CA ARG A 53 5.67 -18.83 6.70
C ARG A 53 5.35 -18.32 5.29
N ALA A 54 4.36 -17.42 5.16
CA ALA A 54 4.08 -16.75 3.91
C ALA A 54 5.31 -15.98 3.40
N ARG A 55 5.99 -15.20 4.25
CA ARG A 55 7.21 -14.47 3.87
C ARG A 55 8.37 -15.37 3.48
N SER A 56 8.53 -16.50 4.18
CA SER A 56 9.55 -17.49 3.82
C SER A 56 9.29 -18.08 2.42
N LEU A 57 8.03 -18.36 2.09
CA LEU A 57 7.64 -18.83 0.76
C LEU A 57 7.80 -17.74 -0.29
N GLU A 58 7.42 -16.51 -0.01
CA GLU A 58 7.62 -15.38 -0.94
C GLU A 58 9.10 -15.26 -1.33
N ARG A 59 10.02 -15.35 -0.37
CA ARG A 59 11.46 -15.32 -0.63
C ARG A 59 11.95 -16.55 -1.40
N ALA A 60 11.47 -17.73 -1.05
CA ALA A 60 11.87 -18.97 -1.72
C ALA A 60 11.39 -19.05 -3.18
N LEU A 61 10.27 -18.39 -3.47
CA LEU A 61 9.63 -18.37 -4.79
C LEU A 61 9.95 -17.11 -5.61
N ASP A 62 10.80 -16.22 -5.07
CA ASP A 62 11.10 -14.89 -5.62
C ASP A 62 9.83 -14.07 -5.96
N LEU A 63 8.81 -14.18 -5.09
CA LEU A 63 7.58 -13.43 -5.22
C LEU A 63 7.74 -12.01 -4.65
N PRO A 64 6.99 -11.03 -5.18
CA PRO A 64 6.90 -9.71 -4.57
C PRO A 64 6.52 -9.80 -3.08
N PRO A 65 7.10 -8.94 -2.23
CA PRO A 65 6.74 -8.94 -0.82
C PRO A 65 5.25 -8.67 -0.65
N ARG A 66 4.59 -9.45 0.22
CA ARG A 66 3.14 -9.39 0.49
C ARG A 66 2.27 -9.93 -0.63
N TYR A 67 2.83 -10.56 -1.65
CA TYR A 67 2.03 -11.15 -2.72
C TYR A 67 0.93 -12.07 -2.20
N LEU A 68 1.21 -12.88 -1.17
CA LEU A 68 0.26 -13.82 -0.57
C LEU A 68 -0.69 -13.18 0.44
N GLU A 69 -0.35 -12.00 0.97
CA GLU A 69 -1.15 -11.26 1.96
C GLU A 69 -2.07 -10.21 1.32
N SER A 70 -1.69 -9.65 0.17
CA SER A 70 -2.51 -8.64 -0.49
C SER A 70 -3.80 -9.24 -1.01
N ASP A 71 -4.94 -8.59 -0.86
CA ASP A 71 -6.08 -8.80 -1.76
C ASP A 71 -5.77 -8.02 -3.04
N ASP A 72 -5.27 -8.74 -4.05
CA ASP A 72 -4.75 -8.23 -5.33
C ASP A 72 -3.55 -7.26 -5.26
N PRO A 73 -2.64 -7.31 -6.25
CA PRO A 73 -1.95 -6.10 -6.63
C PRO A 73 -3.04 -5.20 -7.22
N THR A 74 -3.63 -4.33 -6.42
CA THR A 74 -4.13 -3.10 -7.00
C THR A 74 -2.89 -2.49 -7.65
N PRO A 75 -2.80 -2.36 -8.98
CA PRO A 75 -1.80 -1.46 -9.53
C PRO A 75 -1.98 -0.12 -8.79
N PRO A 76 -0.92 0.63 -8.52
CA PRO A 76 -1.06 1.94 -7.86
C PRO A 76 -2.04 2.91 -8.56
N SER A 77 -2.62 2.56 -9.70
CA SER A 77 -3.34 3.46 -10.60
C SER A 77 -4.87 3.50 -10.50
N LYS A 78 -5.53 3.15 -9.39
CA LYS A 78 -6.99 3.40 -9.27
C LYS A 78 -7.39 4.29 -8.11
N LEU A 79 -6.73 4.17 -6.96
CA LEU A 79 -6.99 5.07 -5.83
C LEU A 79 -6.32 6.45 -6.01
N GLU A 80 -5.23 6.55 -6.78
CA GLU A 80 -4.70 7.85 -7.21
C GLU A 80 -5.64 8.59 -8.19
N GLN A 81 -6.52 7.88 -8.90
CA GLN A 81 -7.48 8.45 -9.85
C GLN A 81 -8.84 8.81 -9.22
N LEU A 82 -9.07 8.44 -7.95
CA LEU A 82 -10.33 8.69 -7.23
C LEU A 82 -10.26 9.93 -6.33
N TRP A 83 -9.07 10.51 -6.17
CA TRP A 83 -8.93 11.86 -5.62
C TRP A 83 -9.19 12.88 -6.74
N PRO A 84 -10.11 13.84 -6.59
CA PRO A 84 -10.43 14.80 -7.66
C PRO A 84 -9.29 15.81 -7.93
N PHE A 85 -8.22 15.76 -7.15
CA PHE A 85 -7.06 16.63 -7.30
C PHE A 85 -5.93 15.80 -7.90
N ALA A 86 -5.65 16.03 -9.18
CA ALA A 86 -4.46 15.49 -9.83
C ALA A 86 -3.21 16.05 -9.14
N HIS A 87 -2.22 15.20 -8.92
CA HIS A 87 -0.90 15.65 -8.49
C HIS A 87 -0.28 16.42 -9.64
N SER A 88 -0.10 17.73 -9.49
CA SER A 88 0.70 18.52 -10.41
C SER A 88 2.17 18.42 -10.03
N THR A 89 3.00 18.15 -11.03
CA THR A 89 4.46 18.18 -10.89
C THR A 89 5.00 19.58 -11.18
N TYR A 90 6.28 19.80 -10.87
CA TYR A 90 6.94 21.06 -11.22
C TYR A 90 7.04 21.27 -12.74
N ALA A 91 7.17 20.19 -13.52
CA ALA A 91 7.18 20.26 -14.98
C ALA A 91 5.83 20.76 -15.51
N ASP A 92 4.71 20.21 -15.01
CA ASP A 92 3.36 20.65 -15.38
C ASP A 92 3.15 22.14 -15.12
N TYR A 93 3.77 22.67 -14.05
CA TYR A 93 3.74 24.10 -13.72
C TYR A 93 4.60 24.96 -14.66
N GLN A 94 5.73 24.45 -15.14
CA GLN A 94 6.56 25.16 -16.10
C GLN A 94 5.92 25.24 -17.49
N ASP A 95 5.11 24.24 -17.85
CA ASP A 95 4.39 24.18 -19.13
C ASP A 95 3.14 25.08 -19.17
N LEU A 96 2.74 25.65 -18.03
CA LEU A 96 1.63 26.62 -17.99
C LEU A 96 1.99 27.92 -18.72
N SER A 97 0.96 28.59 -19.22
CA SER A 97 1.14 29.94 -19.75
C SER A 97 1.63 30.88 -18.64
N PRO A 98 2.42 31.93 -18.96
CA PRO A 98 2.93 32.88 -17.97
C PRO A 98 1.83 33.51 -17.09
N PHE A 99 0.65 33.74 -17.67
CA PHE A 99 -0.51 34.26 -16.97
C PHE A 99 -1.08 33.24 -15.96
N ALA A 100 -1.35 32.00 -16.39
CA ALA A 100 -1.88 30.94 -15.51
C ALA A 100 -0.91 30.59 -14.38
N ARG A 101 0.40 30.63 -14.67
CA ARG A 101 1.46 30.45 -13.69
C ARG A 101 1.43 31.52 -12.60
N THR A 102 1.34 32.79 -13.00
CA THR A 102 1.31 33.94 -12.08
C THR A 102 0.04 33.91 -11.20
N GLU A 103 -1.10 33.58 -11.78
CA GLU A 103 -2.36 33.43 -11.05
C GLU A 103 -2.27 32.33 -9.97
N LEU A 104 -1.66 31.19 -10.28
CA LEU A 104 -1.41 30.13 -9.31
C LEU A 104 -0.45 30.56 -8.21
N ASP A 105 0.65 31.24 -8.55
CA ASP A 105 1.62 31.73 -7.58
C ASP A 105 0.99 32.70 -6.57
N ILE A 106 0.12 33.60 -7.05
CA ILE A 106 -0.65 34.51 -6.21
C ILE A 106 -1.55 33.73 -5.25
N ARG A 107 -2.36 32.80 -5.78
CA ARG A 107 -3.30 32.00 -4.97
C ARG A 107 -2.58 31.15 -3.92
N ILE A 108 -1.47 30.52 -4.30
CA ILE A 108 -0.64 29.74 -3.38
C ILE A 108 -0.06 30.66 -2.29
N GLY A 109 0.42 31.84 -2.67
CA GLY A 109 0.91 32.86 -1.74
C GLY A 109 -0.15 33.28 -0.71
N GLU A 110 -1.35 33.61 -1.16
CA GLU A 110 -2.49 33.97 -0.31
C GLU A 110 -2.87 32.84 0.67
N PHE A 111 -2.95 31.61 0.16
CA PHE A 111 -3.27 30.44 0.97
C PHE A 111 -2.23 30.22 2.08
N ILE A 112 -0.93 30.28 1.74
CA ILE A 112 0.17 30.12 2.71
C ILE A 112 0.12 31.24 3.76
N ALA A 113 -0.12 32.49 3.34
CA ALA A 113 -0.24 33.63 4.24
C ALA A 113 -1.40 33.43 5.22
N GLY A 114 -2.57 33.02 4.74
CA GLY A 114 -3.74 32.71 5.57
C GLY A 114 -3.47 31.62 6.60
N ALA A 115 -2.88 30.49 6.17
CA ALA A 115 -2.55 29.38 7.06
C ALA A 115 -1.52 29.78 8.14
N LYS A 116 -0.54 30.63 7.79
CA LYS A 116 0.43 31.17 8.76
C LYS A 116 -0.24 32.10 9.77
N ALA A 117 -1.15 32.97 9.33
CA ALA A 117 -1.89 33.88 10.19
C ALA A 117 -2.78 33.13 11.19
N GLU A 118 -3.48 32.08 10.75
CA GLU A 118 -4.30 31.24 11.63
C GLU A 118 -3.46 30.55 12.72
N LYS A 119 -2.30 30.00 12.35
CA LYS A 119 -1.36 29.41 13.32
C LYS A 119 -0.87 30.44 14.34
N ALA A 120 -0.53 31.65 13.89
CA ALA A 120 -0.10 32.74 14.77
C ALA A 120 -1.22 33.17 15.74
N ALA A 121 -2.46 33.30 15.25
CA ALA A 121 -3.62 33.64 16.08
C ALA A 121 -3.92 32.58 17.14
N LYS A 122 -3.85 31.29 16.77
CA LYS A 122 -3.99 30.17 17.72
C LYS A 122 -2.88 30.18 18.78
N ALA A 123 -1.64 30.47 18.39
CA ALA A 123 -0.52 30.57 19.31
C ALA A 123 -0.67 31.75 20.31
N ALA A 124 -1.12 32.91 19.84
CA ALA A 124 -1.41 34.07 20.68
C ALA A 124 -2.51 33.78 21.72
N LYS A 125 -3.61 33.13 21.28
CA LYS A 125 -4.72 32.73 22.17
C LYS A 125 -4.32 31.67 23.21
N LYS A 126 -3.33 30.82 22.89
CA LYS A 126 -2.75 29.87 23.85
C LYS A 126 -1.85 30.57 24.87
N ARG A 127 -1.11 31.62 24.46
CA ARG A 127 -0.26 32.42 25.36
C ARG A 127 -1.09 33.25 26.34
N SER A 128 -2.20 33.84 25.91
CA SER A 128 -3.08 34.62 26.80
C SER A 128 -3.86 33.78 27.82
N LYS A 129 -4.05 32.47 27.56
CA LYS A 129 -4.70 31.54 28.49
C LYS A 129 -3.75 30.90 29.51
N ARG A 130 -2.43 31.14 29.43
CA ARG A 130 -1.49 30.69 30.45
C ARG A 130 -1.58 31.63 31.65
N PRO A 131 -1.97 31.18 32.86
CA PRO A 131 -1.95 32.03 34.04
C PRO A 131 -0.50 32.46 34.32
N SER A 132 -0.33 33.75 34.62
CA SER A 132 0.91 34.30 35.16
C SER A 132 1.23 33.58 36.46
N ARG A 133 2.36 32.87 36.47
CA ARG A 133 2.88 32.19 37.65
C ARG A 133 3.51 33.20 38.60
#